data_AF-A0AAJ1KGJ5-F1
#
_entry.id   AF-A0AAJ1KGJ5-F1
#
_cell.length_a   1.000
_cell.length_b   1.000
_cell.length_c   1.000
_cell.angle_alpha   90.00
_cell.angle_beta   90.00
_cell.angle_gamma   90.00
#
_symmetry.space_group_name_H-M   'P 1'
#
loop_
_entity.id
_entity.type
_entity.pdbx_description
1 polymer ?
#
loop_
_entity_poly.entity_id
_entity_poly.type
_entity_poly.pdbx_seq_one_letter_code
_entity_poly.pdbx_strand_id
1 'polypeptide(L)'
;MIDSFRLERVKYVPKELQPRVLYVADEFDIAVHLCACGCGTKVTTPLGPTEWRVSDANGGPTVVPSIGNWQLPCRSHYVITGGKVLWAGQWSEERIKAGRNAEQHRREAYYAARAHDRKWWVRLGKWLRGLFRGGRN
;
A
#
# COMPACT_ATOMS: atom_id res chain seq x y z
N MET A 1 -23.07 3.89 8.34
CA MET A 1 -21.67 3.54 8.64
C MET A 1 -21.44 2.10 8.22
N ILE A 2 -20.35 1.82 7.51
CA ILE A 2 -19.99 0.45 7.08
C ILE A 2 -19.14 -0.18 8.19
N ASP A 3 -19.55 -1.36 8.65
CA ASP A 3 -18.92 -2.11 9.73
C ASP A 3 -18.07 -3.28 9.23
N SER A 4 -18.25 -3.73 7.98
CA SER A 4 -17.44 -4.76 7.38
C SER A 4 -17.31 -4.66 5.85
N PHE A 5 -16.24 -5.26 5.33
CA PHE A 5 -15.94 -5.42 3.92
C PHE A 5 -15.73 -6.90 3.59
N ARG A 6 -16.28 -7.34 2.46
CA ARG A 6 -15.84 -8.56 1.78
C ARG A 6 -14.74 -8.21 0.77
N LEU A 7 -13.81 -9.14 0.53
CA LEU A 7 -12.78 -8.98 -0.48
C LEU A 7 -13.32 -9.39 -1.86
N GLU A 8 -12.97 -8.63 -2.89
CA GLU A 8 -13.18 -9.03 -4.28
C GLU A 8 -11.92 -8.72 -5.09
N ARG A 9 -11.23 -9.76 -5.57
CA ARG A 9 -10.09 -9.60 -6.47
C ARG A 9 -10.60 -9.45 -7.89
N VAL A 10 -10.19 -8.38 -8.55
CA VAL A 10 -10.67 -8.00 -9.89
C VAL A 10 -9.51 -7.68 -10.79
N LYS A 11 -9.66 -7.90 -12.09
CA LYS A 11 -8.69 -7.41 -13.07
C LYS A 11 -8.72 -5.88 -13.17
N TYR A 12 -9.92 -5.32 -13.23
CA TYR A 12 -10.16 -3.88 -13.28
C TYR A 12 -11.18 -3.48 -12.24
N VAL A 13 -10.95 -2.34 -11.58
CA VAL A 13 -11.91 -1.76 -10.63
C VAL A 13 -13.18 -1.38 -11.39
N PRO A 14 -14.37 -1.81 -10.94
CA PRO A 14 -15.62 -1.49 -11.63
C PRO A 14 -15.89 0.02 -11.59
N LYS A 15 -16.61 0.51 -12.62
CA LYS A 15 -17.00 1.93 -12.71
C LYS A 15 -17.89 2.34 -11.53
N GLU A 16 -18.77 1.44 -11.10
CA GLU A 16 -19.66 1.62 -9.96
C GLU A 16 -19.22 0.70 -8.82
N LEU A 17 -18.84 1.31 -7.70
CA LEU A 17 -18.39 0.58 -6.52
C LEU A 17 -19.58 0.19 -5.65
N GLN A 18 -19.60 -1.05 -5.19
CA GLN A 18 -20.60 -1.51 -4.23
C GLN A 18 -20.17 -1.18 -2.79
N PRO A 19 -21.11 -0.78 -1.91
CA PRO A 19 -20.85 -0.69 -0.48
C PRO A 19 -20.38 -2.03 0.07
N ARG A 20 -19.54 -2.00 1.12
CA ARG A 20 -19.05 -3.20 1.82
C ARG A 20 -18.19 -4.13 0.97
N VAL A 21 -17.65 -3.67 -0.16
CA VAL A 21 -16.70 -4.43 -0.98
C VAL A 21 -15.36 -3.70 -1.01
N LEU A 22 -14.29 -4.43 -0.70
CA LEU A 22 -12.91 -4.03 -0.95
C LEU A 22 -12.45 -4.69 -2.24
N TYR A 23 -12.34 -3.90 -3.30
CA TYR A 23 -11.81 -4.36 -4.57
C TYR A 23 -10.29 -4.33 -4.53
N VAL A 24 -9.63 -5.41 -4.95
CA VAL A 24 -8.17 -5.48 -5.09
C VAL A 24 -7.85 -5.78 -6.54
N ALA A 25 -7.09 -4.88 -7.17
CA ALA A 25 -6.58 -5.08 -8.51
C ALA A 25 -5.06 -5.27 -8.44
N ASP A 26 -4.65 -6.53 -8.31
CA ASP A 26 -3.24 -6.91 -8.09
C ASP A 26 -2.35 -6.47 -9.27
N GLU A 27 -2.86 -6.49 -10.51
CA GLU A 27 -2.12 -6.04 -11.70
C GLU A 27 -1.75 -4.54 -11.65
N PHE A 28 -2.51 -3.75 -10.87
CA PHE A 28 -2.34 -2.31 -10.75
C PHE A 28 -1.83 -1.89 -9.37
N ASP A 29 -1.52 -2.85 -8.49
CA ASP A 29 -1.10 -2.60 -7.11
C ASP A 29 -2.02 -1.59 -6.39
N ILE A 30 -3.34 -1.78 -6.48
CA ILE A 30 -4.31 -0.92 -5.77
C ILE A 30 -5.40 -1.74 -5.08
N ALA A 31 -5.90 -1.21 -3.97
CA ALA A 31 -7.20 -1.57 -3.43
C ALA A 31 -8.14 -0.35 -3.39
N VAL A 32 -9.42 -0.59 -3.62
CA VAL A 32 -10.44 0.46 -3.74
C VAL A 32 -11.73 0.04 -3.03
N HIS A 33 -12.31 0.97 -2.28
CA HIS A 33 -13.60 0.76 -1.61
C HIS A 33 -14.35 2.09 -1.44
N LEU A 34 -15.64 1.99 -1.11
CA LEU A 34 -16.40 3.13 -0.62
C LEU A 34 -16.07 3.39 0.85
N CYS A 35 -15.87 4.66 1.20
CA CYS A 35 -15.44 5.08 2.53
C CYS A 35 -16.28 4.47 3.65
N ALA A 36 -15.61 3.90 4.66
CA ALA A 36 -16.28 3.19 5.75
C ALA A 36 -17.23 4.05 6.59
N CYS A 37 -17.09 5.39 6.58
CA CYS A 37 -18.05 6.26 7.27
C CYS A 37 -19.44 6.22 6.62
N GLY A 38 -19.53 5.83 5.35
CA GLY A 38 -20.76 5.77 4.57
C GLY A 38 -21.03 6.99 3.69
N CYS A 39 -20.08 7.94 3.57
CA CYS A 39 -20.26 9.12 2.71
C CYS A 39 -20.23 8.83 1.20
N GLY A 40 -19.98 7.57 0.80
CA GLY A 40 -19.95 7.17 -0.61
C GLY A 40 -18.71 7.64 -1.39
N THR A 41 -17.73 8.28 -0.75
CA THR A 41 -16.49 8.66 -1.42
C THR A 41 -15.64 7.42 -1.73
N LYS A 42 -15.11 7.34 -2.95
CA LYS A 42 -14.11 6.35 -3.35
C LYS A 42 -12.80 6.60 -2.60
N VAL A 43 -12.32 5.57 -1.90
CA VAL A 43 -11.01 5.54 -1.25
C VAL A 43 -10.12 4.60 -2.05
N THR A 44 -8.93 5.06 -2.42
CA THR A 44 -7.91 4.26 -3.11
C THR A 44 -6.72 4.11 -2.18
N THR A 45 -6.28 2.88 -1.96
CA THR A 45 -5.07 2.56 -1.19
C THR A 45 -4.06 1.91 -2.13
N PRO A 46 -2.93 2.57 -2.46
CA PRO A 46 -1.87 1.95 -3.23
C PRO A 46 -1.26 0.80 -2.44
N LEU A 47 -0.91 -0.27 -3.13
CA LEU A 47 -0.30 -1.46 -2.56
C LEU A 47 1.18 -1.48 -2.85
N GLY A 48 1.98 -1.95 -1.90
CA GLY A 48 3.41 -2.11 -2.13
C GLY A 48 4.24 -2.24 -0.86
N PRO A 49 5.56 -2.43 -1.01
CA PRO A 49 6.46 -2.65 0.13
C PRO A 49 6.52 -1.49 1.12
N THR A 50 6.31 -0.27 0.64
CA THR A 50 6.34 0.97 1.44
C THR A 50 4.98 1.60 1.63
N GLU A 51 3.91 0.94 1.17
CA GLU A 51 2.53 1.45 1.14
C GLU A 51 1.61 0.50 1.94
N TRP A 52 0.34 0.35 1.53
CA TRP A 52 -0.57 -0.61 2.13
C TRP A 52 -0.33 -2.04 1.63
N ARG A 53 -0.75 -3.00 2.44
CA ARG A 53 -0.81 -4.42 2.09
C ARG A 53 -2.19 -4.95 2.40
N VAL A 54 -2.68 -5.84 1.52
CA VAL A 54 -3.92 -6.57 1.73
C VAL A 54 -3.62 -8.05 1.91
N SER A 55 -4.29 -8.69 2.87
CA SER A 55 -4.27 -10.14 3.09
C SER A 55 -5.68 -10.63 3.44
N ASP A 56 -5.95 -11.92 3.24
CA ASP A 56 -7.26 -12.55 3.44
C ASP A 56 -7.22 -13.78 4.37
N ALA A 57 -6.09 -14.01 5.06
CA ALA A 57 -5.87 -15.19 5.88
C ALA A 57 -6.82 -15.35 7.08
N ASN A 58 -7.45 -14.28 7.57
CA ASN A 58 -8.24 -14.26 8.79
C ASN A 58 -9.77 -14.28 8.54
N GLY A 59 -10.23 -14.98 7.49
CA GLY A 59 -11.65 -15.08 7.15
C GLY A 59 -12.25 -13.82 6.51
N GLY A 60 -11.41 -12.84 6.18
CA GLY A 60 -11.81 -11.60 5.51
C GLY A 60 -10.61 -10.67 5.25
N PRO A 61 -10.80 -9.60 4.46
CA PRO A 61 -9.70 -8.71 4.11
C PRO A 61 -9.11 -8.02 5.33
N THR A 62 -7.80 -7.96 5.39
CA THR A 62 -7.02 -7.18 6.35
C THR A 62 -6.14 -6.22 5.58
N VAL A 63 -6.26 -4.93 5.89
CA VAL A 63 -5.50 -3.86 5.25
C VAL A 63 -4.59 -3.20 6.30
N VAL A 64 -3.30 -3.18 6.01
CA VAL A 64 -2.29 -2.58 6.90
C VAL A 64 -1.36 -1.65 6.10
N PRO A 65 -1.02 -0.45 6.62
CA PRO A 65 -1.43 0.15 7.89
C PRO A 65 -2.90 0.63 7.88
N SER A 66 -3.30 1.43 8.88
CA SER A 66 -4.64 2.04 8.93
C SER A 66 -4.90 2.96 7.73
N ILE A 67 -6.17 3.26 7.47
CA ILE A 67 -6.63 4.13 6.39
C ILE A 67 -7.11 5.44 7.00
N GLY A 68 -6.38 6.52 6.75
CA GLY A 68 -6.71 7.87 7.21
C GLY A 68 -7.12 8.78 6.04
N ASN A 69 -8.37 9.25 6.05
CA ASN A 69 -8.94 10.09 5.01
C ASN A 69 -8.95 11.58 5.38
N TRP A 70 -7.83 12.09 5.90
CA TRP A 70 -7.72 13.44 6.46
C TRP A 70 -7.99 14.56 5.44
N GLN A 71 -7.80 14.28 4.16
CA GLN A 71 -8.07 15.20 3.04
C GLN A 71 -9.55 15.24 2.64
N LEU A 72 -10.36 14.28 3.11
CA LEU A 72 -11.80 14.25 2.84
C LEU A 72 -12.56 15.03 3.93
N PRO A 73 -13.74 15.60 3.62
CA PRO A 73 -14.58 16.27 4.61
C PRO A 73 -14.94 15.39 5.81
N CYS A 74 -15.05 14.07 5.61
CA CYS A 74 -15.39 13.14 6.69
C CYS A 74 -14.23 12.84 7.66
N ARG A 75 -12.97 13.14 7.29
CA ARG A 75 -11.76 12.90 8.10
C ARG A 75 -11.75 11.54 8.83
N SER A 76 -12.28 10.50 8.16
CA SER A 76 -12.44 9.18 8.75
C SER A 76 -11.10 8.48 8.92
N HIS A 77 -10.96 7.71 10.00
CA HIS A 77 -9.78 6.92 10.27
C HIS A 77 -10.17 5.55 10.81
N TYR A 78 -9.72 4.50 10.14
CA TYR A 78 -10.10 3.14 10.49
C TYR A 78 -9.06 2.12 10.04
N VAL A 79 -9.16 0.93 10.61
CA VAL A 79 -8.42 -0.28 10.24
C VAL A 79 -9.43 -1.28 9.69
N ILE A 80 -9.07 -2.00 8.63
CA ILE A 80 -9.84 -3.15 8.14
C ILE A 80 -9.08 -4.41 8.55
N THR A 81 -9.68 -5.29 9.35
CA THR A 81 -9.05 -6.53 9.82
C THR A 81 -10.06 -7.67 9.88
N GLY A 82 -9.73 -8.81 9.25
CA GLY A 82 -10.66 -9.94 9.12
C GLY A 82 -12.02 -9.53 8.54
N GLY A 83 -12.02 -8.57 7.61
CA GLY A 83 -13.22 -7.97 7.03
C GLY A 83 -13.91 -6.94 7.92
N LYS A 84 -13.58 -6.78 9.20
CA LYS A 84 -14.25 -5.82 10.10
C LYS A 84 -13.59 -4.44 10.06
N VAL A 85 -14.40 -3.40 10.22
CA VAL A 85 -13.93 -2.01 10.37
C VAL A 85 -13.76 -1.69 11.85
N LEU A 86 -12.53 -1.38 12.25
CA LEU A 86 -12.20 -0.87 13.57
C LEU A 86 -11.89 0.62 13.46
N TRP A 87 -12.71 1.45 14.11
CA TRP A 87 -12.51 2.89 14.12
C TRP A 87 -11.27 3.24 14.94
N ALA A 88 -10.37 4.00 14.31
CA ALA A 88 -9.22 4.55 14.98
C ALA A 88 -9.51 6.02 15.30
N GLY A 89 -9.10 6.48 16.49
CA GLY A 89 -9.30 7.87 16.91
C GLY A 89 -8.66 8.87 15.94
N GLN A 90 -9.09 10.13 16.03
CA GLN A 90 -8.48 11.19 15.22
C GLN A 90 -7.03 11.43 15.64
N TRP A 91 -6.16 11.60 14.66
CA TRP A 91 -4.78 12.02 14.89
C TRP A 91 -4.72 13.54 14.86
N SER A 92 -3.90 14.14 15.72
CA SER A 92 -3.59 15.57 15.62
C SER A 92 -2.82 15.85 14.32
N GLU A 93 -2.87 17.09 13.84
CA GLU A 93 -2.14 17.50 12.63
C GLU A 93 -0.63 17.22 12.74
N GLU A 94 -0.05 17.40 13.93
CA GLU A 94 1.35 17.08 14.21
C GLU A 94 1.63 15.58 14.04
N ARG A 95 0.73 14.72 14.54
CA ARG A 95 0.85 13.27 14.42
C ARG A 95 0.68 12.80 12.98
N ILE A 96 -0.23 13.42 12.23
CA ILE A 96 -0.40 13.16 10.79
C ILE A 96 0.88 13.57 10.03
N LYS A 97 1.42 14.76 10.31
CA LYS A 97 2.66 15.25 9.67
C LYS A 97 3.86 14.36 10.00
N ALA A 98 4.02 13.97 11.26
CA ALA A 98 5.08 13.04 11.68
C ALA A 98 4.96 11.68 10.98
N GLY A 99 3.73 11.14 10.88
CA GLY A 99 3.46 9.89 10.15
C GLY A 99 3.86 9.96 8.67
N ARG A 100 3.45 11.05 7.98
CA ARG A 100 3.81 11.28 6.57
C ARG A 100 5.33 11.41 6.37
N ASN A 101 6.02 12.14 7.24
CA ASN A 101 7.47 12.28 7.16
C ASN A 101 8.18 10.93 7.36
N ALA A 102 7.74 10.13 8.34
CA ALA A 102 8.28 8.81 8.58
C ALA A 102 8.03 7.83 7.41
N GLU A 103 6.87 7.92 6.75
CA GLU A 103 6.58 7.18 5.54
C GLU A 103 7.46 7.60 4.37
N GLN A 104 7.64 8.91 4.15
CA GLN A 104 8.54 9.43 3.13
C GLN A 104 9.98 8.95 3.33
N HIS A 105 10.51 9.03 4.56
CA HIS A 105 11.86 8.54 4.86
C HIS A 105 12.01 7.04 4.63
N ARG A 106 11.01 6.22 5.00
CA ARG A 106 11.04 4.77 4.72
C ARG A 106 11.06 4.48 3.23
N ARG A 107 10.28 5.25 2.45
CA ARG A 107 10.23 5.13 0.99
C ARG A 107 11.57 5.48 0.35
N GLU A 108 12.17 6.61 0.77
CA GLU A 108 13.49 7.05 0.30
C GLU A 108 14.58 6.01 0.62
N ALA A 109 14.61 5.50 1.86
CA ALA A 109 15.58 4.48 2.28
C ALA A 109 15.45 3.18 1.46
N TYR A 110 14.22 2.71 1.22
CA TYR A 110 13.97 1.50 0.43
C TYR A 110 14.51 1.62 -1.01
N TYR A 111 14.21 2.73 -1.70
CA TYR A 111 14.69 2.92 -3.07
C TYR A 111 16.20 3.20 -3.14
N ALA A 112 16.79 3.86 -2.14
CA ALA A 112 18.23 4.05 -2.05
C ALA A 112 18.99 2.72 -1.92
N ALA A 113 18.55 1.83 -1.02
CA ALA A 113 19.14 0.50 -0.85
C ALA A 113 19.05 -0.34 -2.13
N ARG A 114 17.89 -0.35 -2.78
CA ARG A 114 17.67 -1.09 -4.02
C ARG A 114 18.50 -0.55 -5.19
N ALA A 115 18.74 0.77 -5.24
CA ALA A 115 19.65 1.38 -6.20
C ALA A 115 21.11 1.02 -5.92
N HIS A 116 21.51 0.92 -4.66
CA HIS A 116 22.84 0.46 -4.25
C HIS A 116 23.09 -0.99 -4.66
N ASP A 117 22.16 -1.91 -4.37
CA ASP A 117 22.27 -3.32 -4.75
C ASP A 117 22.39 -3.50 -6.26
N ARG A 118 21.58 -2.78 -7.03
CA ARG A 118 21.67 -2.80 -8.51
C ARG A 118 23.04 -2.34 -9.00
N LYS A 119 23.59 -1.25 -8.42
CA LYS A 119 24.94 -0.76 -8.77
C LYS A 119 26.02 -1.79 -8.42
N TRP A 120 25.91 -2.46 -7.28
CA TRP A 120 26.81 -3.53 -6.86
C TRP A 120 26.81 -4.70 -7.85
N TRP A 121 25.65 -5.24 -8.21
CA TRP A 121 25.54 -6.34 -9.18
C TRP A 121 26.06 -5.97 -10.58
N VAL A 122 25.82 -4.74 -11.04
CA VAL A 122 26.37 -4.23 -12.31
C VAL A 122 27.90 -4.15 -12.26
N ARG A 123 28.47 -3.68 -11.13
CA ARG A 123 29.93 -3.61 -10.94
C ARG A 123 30.57 -5.00 -10.89
N LEU A 124 29.98 -5.92 -10.13
CA LEU A 124 30.43 -7.31 -10.05
C LEU A 124 30.39 -8.00 -11.42
N GLY A 125 29.30 -7.85 -12.18
CA GLY A 125 29.19 -8.39 -13.54
C GLY A 125 30.22 -7.78 -14.50
N LYS A 126 30.57 -6.50 -14.36
CA LYS A 126 31.63 -5.86 -15.15
C LYS A 126 33.01 -6.41 -14.79
N TRP A 127 33.29 -6.61 -13.51
CA TRP A 127 34.54 -7.18 -13.02
C TRP A 127 34.74 -8.63 -13.48
N LEU A 128 33.72 -9.48 -13.36
CA LEU A 128 33.75 -10.86 -13.87
C LEU A 128 34.01 -10.91 -15.38
N ARG A 129 33.33 -10.07 -16.19
CA ARG A 129 33.61 -9.97 -17.64
C ARG A 129 35.02 -9.50 -17.96
N GLY A 130 35.63 -8.68 -17.09
CA GLY A 130 37.02 -8.24 -17.23
C GLY A 130 38.01 -9.39 -17.02
N LEU A 131 37.76 -10.25 -16.04
CA LEU A 131 38.59 -11.44 -15.77
C LEU A 131 38.57 -12.46 -16.91
N PHE A 132 37.41 -12.67 -17.55
CA PHE A 132 37.30 -13.59 -18.70
C PHE A 132 37.85 -13.02 -20.03
N ARG A 133 38.17 -11.72 -20.11
CA ARG A 133 38.83 -11.11 -21.30
C ARG A 133 40.36 -11.06 -21.20
N GLY A 134 40.95 -11.36 -20.04
CA GLY A 134 42.40 -11.39 -19.82
C GLY A 134 43.09 -12.74 -20.08
N GLY A 135 42.33 -13.78 -20.47
CA GLY A 135 42.83 -15.16 -20.60
C GLY A 135 42.83 -15.72 -22.03
N ARG A 136 43.20 -14.91 -23.03
CA ARG A 136 43.59 -15.40 -24.36
C ARG A 136 44.90 -14.73 -24.74
N ASN A 137 46.00 -15.40 -24.38
CA ASN A 137 47.29 -15.27 -25.05
C ASN A 137 47.42 -16.50 -25.95
#